data_AF-A0A953M175-F1
#
_entry.id   AF-A0A953M175-F1
#
_cell.length_a   1.000
_cell.length_b   1.000
_cell.length_c   1.000
_cell.angle_alpha   90.00
_cell.angle_beta   90.00
_cell.angle_gamma   90.00
#
_symmetry.space_group_name_H-M   'P 1'
#
loop_
_entity.id
_entity.type
_entity.pdbx_description
1 polymer ?
#
loop_
_entity_poly.entity_id
_entity_poly.type
_entity_poly.pdbx_seq_one_letter_code
_entity_poly.pdbx_strand_id
1 'polypeptide(L)'
;MKHFAAGLAGLITLCLVLGILPLHAGSAPDTPHCLRFAGDPVPISADYGEEGTYTMVYEQFENTAWRLSAGGTEVTVFFPKELSGRAPVLFWSHGFGGTNWTGVRTLITHMVSRGFVVVHSPYPSTGTDVPGRYQIMWNGFQMAAERYATRMNLQKVGFLGHSFGAGAVPAMAWKGMKEQGWGTQGVFLFMLAPWYSSEMSDTQLKSFPAYMNMIVQVYDEDTINDHRMGIDIFNNMAIPDSQKAYYNVVPGTYPADHSVPSDRPVNELDHLAVRRPLDALIDYTFNISDPCGGKSYALDGQGDRFQHTVTKNPSPVAAESTYQWPWSSYSNPRR
;
A
#
# COMPACT_ATOMS: atom_id res chain seq x y z
N MET A 1 -16.52 94.70 -23.37
CA MET A 1 -16.95 94.02 -24.61
C MET A 1 -16.78 92.53 -24.41
N LYS A 2 -17.89 91.77 -24.47
CA LYS A 2 -18.03 90.29 -24.49
C LYS A 2 -17.43 89.53 -23.29
N HIS A 3 -18.05 88.59 -22.59
CA HIS A 3 -19.40 88.11 -22.29
C HIS A 3 -19.17 87.03 -21.19
N PHE A 4 -20.11 86.89 -20.24
CA PHE A 4 -20.51 85.70 -19.44
C PHE A 4 -19.47 84.63 -19.00
N ALA A 5 -19.57 83.90 -17.90
CA ALA A 5 -20.32 83.85 -16.63
C ALA A 5 -19.99 82.46 -16.05
N ALA A 6 -19.82 82.34 -14.72
CA ALA A 6 -19.94 81.13 -13.88
C ALA A 6 -19.12 79.86 -14.27
N GLY A 7 -18.61 79.02 -13.38
CA GLY A 7 -18.76 78.85 -11.94
C GLY A 7 -18.40 77.39 -11.59
N LEU A 8 -17.80 77.24 -10.42
CA LEU A 8 -17.79 76.07 -9.52
C LEU A 8 -17.00 74.77 -9.83
N ALA A 9 -16.12 74.47 -8.86
CA ALA A 9 -15.82 73.19 -8.17
C ALA A 9 -15.52 71.94 -9.01
N GLY A 10 -14.43 71.20 -8.82
CA GLY A 10 -13.49 71.03 -7.71
C GLY A 10 -13.28 69.52 -7.54
N LEU A 11 -12.05 68.99 -7.56
CA LEU A 11 -11.79 67.61 -7.13
C LEU A 11 -10.30 67.38 -6.76
N ILE A 12 -10.10 67.25 -5.45
CA ILE A 12 -9.33 66.24 -4.69
C ILE A 12 -8.06 65.64 -5.34
N THR A 13 -6.95 65.91 -4.65
CA THR A 13 -5.60 65.34 -4.78
C THR A 13 -5.52 63.91 -4.22
N LEU A 14 -4.85 63.00 -4.94
CA LEU A 14 -4.32 61.76 -4.36
C LEU A 14 -2.88 61.54 -4.86
N CYS A 15 -1.90 61.74 -3.98
CA CYS A 15 -0.49 61.41 -4.23
C CYS A 15 -0.24 59.94 -3.87
N LEU A 16 0.28 59.18 -4.83
CA LEU A 16 0.79 57.83 -4.67
C LEU A 16 2.09 57.86 -3.85
N VAL A 17 2.16 57.08 -2.75
CA VAL A 17 3.41 56.74 -2.07
C VAL A 17 3.61 55.22 -2.22
N LEU A 18 4.64 54.84 -2.99
CA LEU A 18 5.10 53.46 -3.13
C LEU A 18 5.89 53.07 -1.87
N GLY A 19 5.26 52.28 -1.00
CA GLY A 19 5.92 51.60 0.12
C GLY A 19 6.39 50.21 -0.30
N ILE A 20 7.70 49.97 -0.22
CA ILE A 20 8.32 48.65 -0.34
C ILE A 20 8.05 47.90 0.97
N LEU A 21 7.22 46.84 0.92
CA LEU A 21 7.01 45.92 2.03
C LEU A 21 8.05 44.79 1.99
N PRO A 22 8.59 44.34 3.13
CA PRO A 22 9.42 43.15 3.19
C PRO A 22 8.57 41.90 2.91
N LEU A 23 9.08 41.04 2.02
CA LEU A 23 8.56 39.69 1.82
C LEU A 23 8.57 38.95 3.17
N HIS A 24 7.38 38.75 3.73
CA HIS A 24 7.18 37.75 4.76
C HIS A 24 7.40 36.38 4.12
N ALA A 25 8.23 35.56 4.76
CA ALA A 25 8.33 34.14 4.46
C ALA A 25 6.92 33.56 4.54
N GLY A 26 6.41 33.07 3.40
CA GLY A 26 5.13 32.40 3.34
C GLY A 26 5.14 31.21 4.29
N SER A 27 4.18 31.18 5.21
CA SER A 27 3.79 29.95 5.89
C SER A 27 3.55 28.87 4.85
N ALA A 28 4.08 27.66 5.10
CA ALA A 28 3.83 26.49 4.27
C ALA A 28 2.31 26.33 4.01
N PRO A 29 1.89 25.89 2.81
CA PRO A 29 0.48 25.67 2.55
C PRO A 29 -0.08 24.64 3.54
N ASP A 30 -1.17 25.02 4.20
CA ASP A 30 -1.92 24.16 5.11
C ASP A 30 -2.21 22.82 4.44
N THR A 31 -1.89 21.73 5.14
CA THR A 31 -2.20 20.38 4.68
C THR A 31 -3.72 20.25 4.65
N PRO A 32 -4.37 19.81 3.55
CA PRO A 32 -5.83 19.74 3.50
C PRO A 32 -6.35 18.82 4.61
N HIS A 33 -7.07 19.38 5.58
CA HIS A 33 -7.74 18.58 6.61
C HIS A 33 -8.94 17.86 5.97
N CYS A 34 -8.93 16.53 6.01
CA CYS A 34 -10.06 15.69 5.59
C CYS A 34 -11.36 16.09 6.30
N LEU A 35 -12.41 16.41 5.53
CA LEU A 35 -13.74 16.62 6.08
C LEU A 35 -14.42 15.27 6.38
N ARG A 36 -15.16 15.25 7.49
CA ARG A 36 -15.78 14.06 8.09
C ARG A 36 -17.18 13.84 7.53
N PHE A 37 -17.49 12.64 7.05
CA PHE A 37 -18.88 12.19 6.90
C PHE A 37 -19.09 10.85 7.60
N ALA A 38 -20.14 10.76 8.40
CA ALA A 38 -20.55 9.54 9.10
C ALA A 38 -21.37 8.66 8.16
N GLY A 39 -21.05 7.36 8.08
CA GLY A 39 -21.96 6.37 7.48
C GLY A 39 -21.33 5.22 6.71
N ASP A 40 -20.10 5.35 6.22
CA ASP A 40 -19.38 4.28 5.51
C ASP A 40 -18.04 3.93 6.19
N PRO A 41 -17.65 2.64 6.27
CA PRO A 41 -16.31 2.24 6.65
C PRO A 41 -15.43 2.37 5.40
N VAL A 42 -14.52 3.33 5.21
CA VAL A 42 -13.70 4.12 6.13
C VAL A 42 -13.17 5.30 5.30
N PRO A 43 -13.48 6.58 5.60
CA PRO A 43 -12.52 7.65 5.36
C PRO A 43 -11.40 7.46 6.38
N ILE A 44 -10.15 7.45 5.94
CA ILE A 44 -9.02 7.50 6.86
C ILE A 44 -9.16 8.82 7.66
N SER A 45 -9.58 8.70 8.92
CA SER A 45 -10.06 9.83 9.74
C SER A 45 -8.95 10.59 10.48
N ALA A 46 -7.69 10.22 10.24
CA ALA A 46 -6.48 10.75 10.84
C ALA A 46 -5.38 10.89 9.77
N ASP A 47 -4.28 11.55 10.09
CA ASP A 47 -3.12 11.61 9.20
C ASP A 47 -2.68 10.19 8.80
N TYR A 48 -2.31 10.00 7.53
CA TYR A 48 -1.86 8.72 7.02
C TYR A 48 -0.63 8.22 7.81
N GLY A 49 -0.66 6.94 8.20
CA GLY A 49 0.40 6.29 8.98
C GLY A 49 0.17 6.30 10.49
N GLU A 50 -0.86 6.99 10.97
CA GLU A 50 -1.28 6.99 12.37
C GLU A 50 -2.24 5.84 12.68
N GLU A 51 -2.14 5.33 13.92
CA GLU A 51 -3.06 4.30 14.41
C GLU A 51 -4.50 4.80 14.36
N GLY A 52 -5.41 3.89 13.98
CA GLY A 52 -6.84 4.17 14.07
C GLY A 52 -7.41 3.85 15.45
N THR A 53 -8.74 3.85 15.55
CA THR A 53 -9.46 3.74 16.82
C THR A 53 -9.95 2.33 17.14
N TYR A 54 -9.80 1.37 16.22
CA TYR A 54 -10.33 0.02 16.40
C TYR A 54 -9.34 -0.87 17.17
N THR A 55 -9.85 -1.68 18.10
CA THR A 55 -9.09 -2.72 18.78
C THR A 55 -8.99 -3.95 17.90
N MET A 56 -7.80 -4.52 17.76
CA MET A 56 -7.61 -5.80 17.09
C MET A 56 -8.07 -6.96 17.97
N VAL A 57 -8.95 -7.80 17.43
CA VAL A 57 -9.21 -9.17 17.91
C VAL A 57 -8.97 -10.15 16.77
N TYR A 58 -8.75 -11.43 17.05
CA TYR A 58 -8.52 -12.41 15.99
C TYR A 58 -9.16 -13.76 16.29
N GLU A 59 -9.41 -14.51 15.22
CA GLU A 59 -9.82 -15.90 15.25
C GLU A 59 -8.86 -16.73 14.41
N GLN A 60 -8.71 -18.00 14.77
CA GLN A 60 -7.82 -18.94 14.10
C GLN A 60 -8.58 -20.19 13.68
N PHE A 61 -8.18 -20.76 12.55
CA PHE A 61 -8.70 -22.03 12.08
C PHE A 61 -7.67 -22.77 11.21
N GLU A 62 -7.80 -24.09 11.14
CA GLU A 62 -6.91 -24.94 10.36
C GLU A 62 -7.07 -24.72 8.84
N ASN A 63 -5.93 -24.65 8.14
CA ASN A 63 -5.88 -24.69 6.68
C ASN A 63 -5.97 -26.14 6.19
N THR A 64 -7.00 -26.49 5.40
CA THR A 64 -7.17 -27.87 4.92
C THR A 64 -6.08 -28.34 3.96
N ALA A 65 -5.37 -27.41 3.30
CA ALA A 65 -4.23 -27.69 2.42
C ALA A 65 -2.90 -27.83 3.17
N TRP A 66 -2.81 -27.38 4.43
CA TRP A 66 -1.65 -27.55 5.29
C TRP A 66 -2.09 -27.78 6.74
N ARG A 67 -2.51 -29.01 7.00
CA ARG A 67 -3.12 -29.44 8.26
C ARG A 67 -2.15 -29.36 9.42
N LEU A 68 -2.65 -29.06 10.62
CA LEU A 68 -1.86 -29.02 11.87
C LEU A 68 -1.19 -30.37 12.15
N SER A 69 -1.89 -31.46 11.87
CA SER A 69 -1.34 -32.83 12.00
C SER A 69 -0.15 -33.11 11.08
N ALA A 70 0.06 -32.29 10.05
CA ALA A 70 1.19 -32.34 9.13
C ALA A 70 2.22 -31.21 9.40
N GLY A 71 2.21 -30.61 10.59
CA GLY A 71 3.07 -29.47 10.94
C GLY A 71 2.56 -28.13 10.42
N GLY A 72 1.26 -28.05 10.10
CA GLY A 72 0.55 -26.84 9.68
C GLY A 72 0.57 -25.72 10.72
N THR A 73 0.35 -24.50 10.24
CA THR A 73 0.03 -23.34 11.08
C THR A 73 -1.37 -22.84 10.72
N GLU A 74 -2.12 -22.38 11.71
CA GLU A 74 -3.49 -21.90 11.50
C GLU A 74 -3.55 -20.63 10.64
N VAL A 75 -4.59 -20.53 9.83
CA VAL A 75 -4.99 -19.25 9.23
C VAL A 75 -5.47 -18.36 10.37
N THR A 76 -5.02 -17.11 10.39
CA THR A 76 -5.43 -16.12 11.39
C THR A 76 -6.17 -14.98 10.70
N VAL A 77 -7.37 -14.67 11.19
CA VAL A 77 -8.19 -13.56 10.69
C VAL A 77 -8.36 -12.53 11.80
N PHE A 78 -7.94 -11.31 11.51
CA PHE A 78 -7.96 -10.20 12.44
C PHE A 78 -9.12 -9.27 12.11
N PHE A 79 -9.83 -8.82 13.13
CA PHE A 79 -11.02 -8.00 13.00
C PHE A 79 -10.94 -6.73 13.84
N PRO A 80 -11.47 -5.60 13.32
CA PRO A 80 -11.70 -4.39 14.10
C PRO A 80 -12.90 -4.62 15.02
N LYS A 81 -12.66 -4.77 16.33
CA LYS A 81 -13.65 -5.23 17.31
C LYS A 81 -14.91 -4.36 17.36
N GLU A 82 -14.74 -3.04 17.29
CA GLU A 82 -15.82 -2.05 17.46
C GLU A 82 -16.60 -1.80 16.17
N LEU A 83 -16.11 -2.30 15.02
CA LEU A 83 -16.79 -2.11 13.75
C LEU A 83 -17.98 -3.08 13.63
N SER A 84 -19.14 -2.54 13.26
CA SER A 84 -20.31 -3.33 12.91
C SER A 84 -20.42 -3.51 11.39
N GLY A 85 -20.94 -4.65 10.94
CA GLY A 85 -21.11 -4.96 9.52
C GLY A 85 -19.86 -5.52 8.84
N ARG A 86 -19.77 -5.30 7.52
CA ARG A 86 -18.69 -5.83 6.67
C ARG A 86 -17.58 -4.80 6.47
N ALA A 87 -16.33 -5.21 6.69
CA ALA A 87 -15.15 -4.37 6.46
C ALA A 87 -14.43 -4.74 5.15
N PRO A 88 -13.74 -3.80 4.48
CA PRO A 88 -12.79 -4.15 3.41
C PRO A 88 -11.74 -5.14 3.92
N VAL A 89 -11.23 -5.99 3.01
CA VAL A 89 -10.37 -7.13 3.38
C VAL A 89 -8.97 -6.96 2.82
N LEU A 90 -7.96 -7.13 3.68
CA LEU A 90 -6.56 -7.09 3.32
C LEU A 90 -5.96 -8.49 3.48
N PHE A 91 -5.51 -9.08 2.37
CA PHE A 91 -4.87 -10.39 2.35
C PHE A 91 -3.35 -10.21 2.46
N TRP A 92 -2.76 -10.72 3.55
CA TRP A 92 -1.34 -10.60 3.84
C TRP A 92 -0.59 -11.89 3.53
N SER A 93 0.39 -11.80 2.62
CA SER A 93 1.28 -12.86 2.20
C SER A 93 2.67 -12.68 2.82
N HIS A 94 3.04 -13.54 3.76
CA HIS A 94 4.30 -13.42 4.48
C HIS A 94 5.53 -13.81 3.64
N GLY A 95 6.71 -13.30 4.03
CA GLY A 95 8.00 -13.71 3.47
C GLY A 95 8.41 -15.11 3.90
N PHE A 96 9.41 -15.69 3.23
CA PHE A 96 9.87 -17.05 3.52
C PHE A 96 10.31 -17.17 4.99
N GLY A 97 9.90 -18.24 5.69
CA GLY A 97 10.10 -18.40 7.14
C GLY A 97 9.08 -17.67 8.04
N GLY A 98 8.28 -16.75 7.50
CA GLY A 98 7.37 -15.88 8.26
C GLY A 98 6.01 -16.49 8.64
N THR A 99 5.95 -17.78 8.98
CA THR A 99 4.67 -18.48 9.28
C THR A 99 3.92 -17.88 10.47
N ASN A 100 4.66 -17.34 11.44
CA ASN A 100 4.08 -16.64 12.58
C ASN A 100 3.84 -15.16 12.26
N TRP A 101 2.56 -14.74 12.28
CA TRP A 101 2.14 -13.37 12.01
C TRP A 101 2.73 -12.34 12.98
N THR A 102 3.19 -12.77 14.17
CA THR A 102 3.80 -11.84 15.14
C THR A 102 5.06 -11.18 14.58
N GLY A 103 5.73 -11.75 13.57
CA GLY A 103 6.87 -11.12 12.92
C GLY A 103 6.54 -9.80 12.20
N VAL A 104 5.26 -9.51 11.95
CA VAL A 104 4.75 -8.27 11.34
C VAL A 104 3.53 -7.72 12.09
N ARG A 105 3.42 -8.02 13.39
CA ARG A 105 2.26 -7.67 14.21
C ARG A 105 2.00 -6.17 14.23
N THR A 106 3.03 -5.33 14.26
CA THR A 106 2.89 -3.87 14.21
C THR A 106 2.13 -3.41 12.96
N LEU A 107 2.40 -4.00 11.79
CA LEU A 107 1.72 -3.65 10.55
C LEU A 107 0.28 -4.21 10.51
N ILE A 108 0.08 -5.45 10.95
CA ILE A 108 -1.26 -6.06 11.03
C ILE A 108 -2.14 -5.27 12.01
N THR A 109 -1.60 -4.90 13.18
CA THR A 109 -2.32 -4.12 14.19
C THR A 109 -2.73 -2.76 13.64
N HIS A 110 -1.83 -2.08 12.92
CA HIS A 110 -2.14 -0.83 12.22
C HIS A 110 -3.30 -1.01 11.24
N MET A 111 -3.20 -1.96 10.31
CA MET A 111 -4.28 -2.21 9.34
C MET A 111 -5.63 -2.48 10.01
N VAL A 112 -5.65 -3.25 11.10
CA VAL A 112 -6.88 -3.52 11.83
C VAL A 112 -7.38 -2.29 12.58
N SER A 113 -6.48 -1.50 13.18
CA SER A 113 -6.83 -0.28 13.90
C SER A 113 -7.46 0.76 12.97
N ARG A 114 -7.12 0.73 11.67
CA ARG A 114 -7.76 1.51 10.60
C ARG A 114 -9.14 1.01 10.16
N GLY A 115 -9.62 -0.13 10.69
CA GLY A 115 -10.96 -0.66 10.39
C GLY A 115 -11.00 -1.70 9.27
N PHE A 116 -9.88 -2.35 8.97
CA PHE A 116 -9.83 -3.43 7.96
C PHE A 116 -9.84 -4.82 8.61
N VAL A 117 -10.45 -5.77 7.92
CA VAL A 117 -10.23 -7.19 8.22
C VAL A 117 -8.94 -7.63 7.54
N VAL A 118 -8.04 -8.25 8.29
CA VAL A 118 -6.76 -8.75 7.76
C VAL A 118 -6.76 -10.27 7.82
N VAL A 119 -6.30 -10.92 6.74
CA VAL A 119 -6.15 -12.38 6.70
C VAL A 119 -4.68 -12.72 6.53
N HIS A 120 -4.13 -13.48 7.47
CA HIS A 120 -2.80 -14.10 7.38
C HIS A 120 -2.98 -15.60 7.10
N SER A 121 -2.55 -16.03 5.91
CA SER A 121 -2.63 -17.44 5.48
C SER A 121 -1.21 -18.01 5.35
N PRO A 122 -0.72 -18.74 6.36
CA PRO A 122 0.66 -19.19 6.38
C PRO A 122 0.89 -20.39 5.44
N TYR A 123 2.13 -20.51 4.94
CA TYR A 123 2.59 -21.63 4.11
C TYR A 123 3.95 -22.17 4.60
N PRO A 124 4.28 -23.45 4.33
CA PRO A 124 5.52 -24.05 4.83
C PRO A 124 6.75 -23.53 4.06
N SER A 125 7.85 -23.34 4.79
CA SER A 125 9.14 -22.98 4.18
C SER A 125 9.84 -24.18 3.54
N THR A 126 9.53 -25.41 3.97
CA THR A 126 10.13 -26.65 3.45
C THR A 126 9.05 -27.69 3.16
N GLY A 127 9.37 -28.72 2.38
CA GLY A 127 8.45 -29.84 2.15
C GLY A 127 7.39 -29.62 1.07
N THR A 128 7.46 -28.52 0.33
CA THR A 128 6.66 -28.29 -0.89
C THR A 128 7.42 -27.36 -1.86
N ASP A 129 6.97 -27.26 -3.10
CA ASP A 129 7.53 -26.39 -4.14
C ASP A 129 6.83 -25.02 -4.15
N VAL A 130 7.20 -24.13 -5.08
CA VAL A 130 6.60 -22.78 -5.13
C VAL A 130 5.09 -22.84 -5.43
N PRO A 131 4.62 -23.61 -6.43
CA PRO A 131 3.19 -23.81 -6.66
C PRO A 131 2.43 -24.31 -5.42
N GLY A 132 2.96 -25.30 -4.70
CA GLY A 132 2.34 -25.80 -3.48
C GLY A 132 2.22 -24.74 -2.39
N ARG A 133 3.22 -23.87 -2.21
CA ARG A 133 3.14 -22.73 -1.27
C ARG A 133 2.04 -21.75 -1.66
N TYR A 134 1.93 -21.41 -2.95
CA TYR A 134 0.91 -20.49 -3.46
C TYR A 134 -0.49 -21.09 -3.30
N GLN A 135 -0.64 -22.39 -3.56
CA GLN A 135 -1.91 -23.10 -3.35
C GLN A 135 -2.33 -23.11 -1.89
N ILE A 136 -1.42 -23.40 -0.95
CA ILE A 136 -1.71 -23.40 0.49
C ILE A 136 -2.12 -22.00 0.96
N MET A 137 -1.35 -20.98 0.57
CA MET A 137 -1.63 -19.58 0.87
C MET A 137 -3.02 -19.19 0.36
N TRP A 138 -3.31 -19.46 -0.91
CA TRP A 138 -4.60 -19.16 -1.52
C TRP A 138 -5.76 -19.90 -0.83
N ASN A 139 -5.60 -21.18 -0.52
CA ASN A 139 -6.63 -21.98 0.14
C ASN A 139 -7.05 -21.34 1.48
N GLY A 140 -6.09 -20.86 2.29
CA GLY A 140 -6.44 -20.19 3.54
C GLY A 140 -7.15 -18.85 3.35
N PHE A 141 -6.80 -18.07 2.31
CA PHE A 141 -7.54 -16.85 1.95
C PHE A 141 -8.98 -17.16 1.54
N GLN A 142 -9.18 -18.16 0.68
CA GLN A 142 -10.50 -18.60 0.25
C GLN A 142 -11.34 -19.10 1.43
N MET A 143 -10.78 -19.96 2.28
CA MET A 143 -11.47 -20.45 3.47
C MET A 143 -11.86 -19.31 4.42
N ALA A 144 -11.01 -18.30 4.60
CA ALA A 144 -11.33 -17.14 5.43
C ALA A 144 -12.50 -16.33 4.83
N ALA A 145 -12.45 -16.07 3.52
CA ALA A 145 -13.50 -15.36 2.79
C ALA A 145 -14.87 -16.05 2.89
N GLU A 146 -14.90 -17.38 2.77
CA GLU A 146 -16.11 -18.20 2.91
C GLU A 146 -16.62 -18.21 4.35
N ARG A 147 -15.72 -18.48 5.32
CA ARG A 147 -16.07 -18.59 6.75
C ARG A 147 -16.58 -17.29 7.34
N TYR A 148 -16.04 -16.15 6.89
CA TYR A 148 -16.32 -14.83 7.44
C TYR A 148 -17.04 -13.90 6.46
N ALA A 149 -17.80 -14.46 5.50
CA ALA A 149 -18.54 -13.70 4.49
C ALA A 149 -19.55 -12.66 5.05
N THR A 150 -20.00 -12.81 6.30
CA THR A 150 -20.87 -11.82 6.96
C THR A 150 -20.11 -10.63 7.55
N ARG A 151 -18.79 -10.73 7.69
CA ARG A 151 -17.89 -9.69 8.25
C ARG A 151 -16.93 -9.10 7.22
N MET A 152 -16.78 -9.74 6.06
CA MET A 152 -15.88 -9.34 4.99
C MET A 152 -16.63 -8.70 3.82
N ASN A 153 -16.19 -7.50 3.40
CA ASN A 153 -16.61 -6.86 2.16
C ASN A 153 -15.61 -7.20 1.05
N LEU A 154 -15.83 -8.31 0.37
CA LEU A 154 -14.96 -8.78 -0.72
C LEU A 154 -15.08 -7.93 -2.01
N GLN A 155 -15.92 -6.89 -2.04
CA GLN A 155 -15.93 -5.93 -3.16
C GLN A 155 -14.80 -4.90 -3.03
N LYS A 156 -14.22 -4.73 -1.84
CA LYS A 156 -13.08 -3.83 -1.57
C LYS A 156 -11.95 -4.65 -0.95
N VAL A 157 -10.92 -4.97 -1.73
CA VAL A 157 -9.84 -5.87 -1.28
C VAL A 157 -8.44 -5.31 -1.54
N GLY A 158 -7.50 -5.60 -0.66
CA GLY A 158 -6.08 -5.33 -0.88
C GLY A 158 -5.30 -6.64 -0.85
N PHE A 159 -4.31 -6.79 -1.74
CA PHE A 159 -3.35 -7.89 -1.69
C PHE A 159 -1.98 -7.32 -1.37
N LEU A 160 -1.41 -7.78 -0.25
CA LEU A 160 -0.18 -7.25 0.29
C LEU A 160 0.76 -8.39 0.61
N GLY A 161 2.06 -8.12 0.55
CA GLY A 161 3.02 -9.10 1.02
C GLY A 161 4.42 -8.55 1.17
N HIS A 162 5.28 -9.41 1.70
CA HIS A 162 6.70 -9.14 1.87
C HIS A 162 7.54 -10.28 1.27
N SER A 163 8.68 -9.96 0.63
CA SER A 163 9.64 -10.96 0.14
C SER A 163 8.98 -12.00 -0.78
N PHE A 164 9.10 -13.30 -0.48
CA PHE A 164 8.37 -14.38 -1.18
C PHE A 164 6.87 -14.09 -1.32
N GLY A 165 6.24 -13.62 -0.24
CA GLY A 165 4.82 -13.31 -0.23
C GLY A 165 4.46 -12.10 -1.09
N ALA A 166 5.34 -11.10 -1.19
CA ALA A 166 5.19 -10.01 -2.15
C ALA A 166 5.28 -10.52 -3.59
N GLY A 167 6.19 -11.45 -3.90
CA GLY A 167 6.25 -12.11 -5.21
C GLY A 167 4.95 -12.86 -5.57
N ALA A 168 4.24 -13.37 -4.56
CA ALA A 168 2.96 -14.06 -4.72
C ALA A 168 1.76 -13.13 -4.94
N VAL A 169 1.86 -11.84 -4.58
CA VAL A 169 0.75 -10.88 -4.62
C VAL A 169 0.04 -10.84 -5.99
N PRO A 170 0.74 -10.77 -7.15
CA PRO A 170 0.07 -10.81 -8.44
C PRO A 170 -0.74 -12.10 -8.66
N ALA A 171 -0.24 -13.27 -8.25
CA ALA A 171 -0.98 -14.53 -8.37
C ALA A 171 -2.20 -14.56 -7.45
N MET A 172 -2.07 -14.08 -6.20
CA MET A 172 -3.20 -14.00 -5.26
C MET A 172 -4.28 -13.04 -5.75
N ALA A 173 -3.88 -11.88 -6.29
CA ALA A 173 -4.80 -10.91 -6.87
C ALA A 173 -5.50 -11.46 -8.11
N TRP A 174 -4.79 -12.21 -8.98
CA TRP A 174 -5.39 -12.88 -10.12
C TRP A 174 -6.50 -13.83 -9.68
N LYS A 175 -6.22 -14.70 -8.70
CA LYS A 175 -7.20 -15.65 -8.15
C LYS A 175 -8.40 -14.93 -7.54
N GLY A 176 -8.18 -13.94 -6.68
CA GLY A 176 -9.25 -13.16 -6.08
C GLY A 176 -10.12 -12.44 -7.12
N MET A 177 -9.51 -11.74 -8.07
CA MET A 177 -10.27 -10.91 -9.00
C MET A 177 -10.89 -11.69 -10.16
N LYS A 178 -10.12 -12.58 -10.79
CA LYS A 178 -10.54 -13.27 -12.02
C LYS A 178 -11.26 -14.58 -11.75
N GLU A 179 -10.89 -15.30 -10.69
CA GLU A 179 -11.49 -16.60 -10.38
C GLU A 179 -12.64 -16.44 -9.37
N GLN A 180 -12.55 -15.50 -8.41
CA GLN A 180 -13.57 -15.30 -7.36
C GLN A 180 -14.43 -14.03 -7.52
N GLY A 181 -14.07 -13.11 -8.41
CA GLY A 181 -14.81 -11.86 -8.61
C GLY A 181 -14.70 -10.86 -7.46
N TRP A 182 -13.64 -10.92 -6.64
CA TRP A 182 -13.37 -9.95 -5.58
C TRP A 182 -12.84 -8.61 -6.14
N GLY A 183 -13.00 -7.54 -5.37
CA GLY A 183 -12.43 -6.23 -5.69
C GLY A 183 -13.20 -5.39 -6.70
N THR A 184 -14.46 -5.69 -6.96
CA THR A 184 -15.31 -4.98 -7.94
C THR A 184 -15.56 -3.50 -7.63
N GLN A 185 -15.35 -3.06 -6.39
CA GLN A 185 -15.49 -1.68 -5.92
C GLN A 185 -14.16 -1.06 -5.48
N GLY A 186 -13.03 -1.75 -5.69
CA GLY A 186 -11.72 -1.26 -5.33
C GLY A 186 -10.76 -2.41 -5.07
N VAL A 187 -9.58 -2.31 -5.67
CA VAL A 187 -8.50 -3.26 -5.44
C VAL A 187 -7.14 -2.56 -5.52
N PHE A 188 -6.25 -2.94 -4.62
CA PHE A 188 -4.87 -2.51 -4.68
C PHE A 188 -3.88 -3.63 -4.41
N LEU A 189 -2.65 -3.44 -4.90
CA LEU A 189 -1.49 -4.28 -4.63
C LEU A 189 -0.45 -3.47 -3.85
N PHE A 190 0.07 -4.02 -2.76
CA PHE A 190 1.13 -3.40 -1.96
C PHE A 190 2.27 -4.40 -1.74
N MET A 191 3.33 -4.29 -2.54
CA MET A 191 4.40 -5.27 -2.61
C MET A 191 5.66 -4.73 -1.94
N LEU A 192 6.10 -5.35 -0.85
CA LEU A 192 7.27 -4.95 -0.08
C LEU A 192 8.43 -5.91 -0.35
N ALA A 193 9.55 -5.39 -0.86
CA ALA A 193 10.76 -6.15 -1.20
C ALA A 193 10.49 -7.45 -1.99
N PRO A 194 9.76 -7.41 -3.12
CA PRO A 194 9.29 -8.61 -3.80
C PRO A 194 10.41 -9.56 -4.20
N TRP A 195 10.22 -10.84 -3.88
CA TRP A 195 10.97 -11.96 -4.46
C TRP A 195 10.37 -12.37 -5.81
N TYR A 196 10.87 -13.45 -6.42
CA TYR A 196 10.39 -13.97 -7.71
C TYR A 196 8.87 -14.16 -7.74
N SER A 197 8.22 -13.54 -8.72
CA SER A 197 6.80 -13.76 -8.96
C SER A 197 6.61 -14.99 -9.83
N SER A 198 6.05 -16.03 -9.23
CA SER A 198 5.73 -17.29 -9.90
C SER A 198 4.26 -17.33 -10.34
N GLU A 199 3.90 -18.31 -11.15
CA GLU A 199 2.51 -18.56 -11.60
C GLU A 199 1.85 -17.41 -12.36
N MET A 200 2.64 -16.46 -12.88
CA MET A 200 2.15 -15.30 -13.62
C MET A 200 2.88 -15.13 -14.94
N SER A 201 2.15 -15.30 -16.03
CA SER A 201 2.61 -14.99 -17.39
C SER A 201 2.47 -13.49 -17.70
N ASP A 202 3.23 -13.00 -18.67
CA ASP A 202 3.09 -11.62 -19.17
C ASP A 202 1.69 -11.32 -19.69
N THR A 203 1.04 -12.32 -20.31
CA THR A 203 -0.35 -12.21 -20.76
C THR A 203 -1.28 -11.96 -19.59
N GLN A 204 -1.10 -12.66 -18.46
CA GLN A 204 -1.91 -12.44 -17.25
C GLN A 204 -1.62 -11.06 -16.64
N LEU A 205 -0.35 -10.66 -16.52
CA LEU A 205 0.02 -9.34 -16.02
C LEU A 205 -0.59 -8.20 -16.86
N LYS A 206 -0.62 -8.37 -18.19
CA LYS A 206 -1.25 -7.43 -19.12
C LYS A 206 -2.78 -7.47 -19.12
N SER A 207 -3.38 -8.45 -18.44
CA SER A 207 -4.83 -8.63 -18.36
C SER A 207 -5.44 -8.12 -17.04
N PHE A 208 -4.62 -7.57 -16.13
CA PHE A 208 -5.14 -6.85 -14.97
C PHE A 208 -5.87 -5.58 -15.41
N PRO A 209 -6.99 -5.24 -14.74
CA PRO A 209 -7.76 -4.06 -15.11
C PRO A 209 -7.03 -2.76 -14.76
N ALA A 210 -7.27 -1.72 -15.56
CA ALA A 210 -6.61 -0.43 -15.39
C ALA A 210 -7.08 0.38 -14.17
N TYR A 211 -8.14 -0.05 -13.46
CA TYR A 211 -8.67 0.63 -12.28
C TYR A 211 -7.95 0.25 -10.98
N MET A 212 -7.08 -0.76 -11.01
CA MET A 212 -6.34 -1.16 -9.81
C MET A 212 -5.28 -0.13 -9.47
N ASN A 213 -4.99 0.00 -8.17
CA ASN A 213 -3.86 0.80 -7.71
C ASN A 213 -2.71 -0.10 -7.24
N MET A 214 -1.46 0.34 -7.40
CA MET A 214 -0.32 -0.48 -7.01
C MET A 214 0.83 0.35 -6.45
N ILE A 215 1.42 -0.12 -5.35
CA ILE A 215 2.75 0.30 -4.93
C ILE A 215 3.66 -0.93 -4.93
N VAL A 216 4.82 -0.78 -5.59
CA VAL A 216 5.96 -1.67 -5.44
C VAL A 216 7.02 -0.91 -4.66
N GLN A 217 7.44 -1.45 -3.53
CA GLN A 217 8.38 -0.82 -2.63
C GLN A 217 9.60 -1.72 -2.42
N VAL A 218 10.77 -1.13 -2.61
CA VAL A 218 12.08 -1.74 -2.35
C VAL A 218 12.87 -0.87 -1.39
N TYR A 219 13.97 -1.41 -0.86
CA TYR A 219 14.77 -0.73 0.15
C TYR A 219 16.25 -0.71 -0.26
N ASP A 220 16.89 0.45 -0.14
CA ASP A 220 18.22 0.69 -0.71
C ASP A 220 19.32 -0.19 -0.11
N GLU A 221 19.14 -0.66 1.13
CA GLU A 221 20.05 -1.59 1.82
C GLU A 221 19.58 -3.05 1.76
N ASP A 222 18.56 -3.38 0.96
CA ASP A 222 18.17 -4.77 0.69
C ASP A 222 19.25 -5.47 -0.14
N THR A 223 19.94 -6.45 0.46
CA THR A 223 20.91 -7.31 -0.22
C THR A 223 20.40 -8.73 -0.43
N ILE A 224 19.11 -8.97 -0.21
CA ILE A 224 18.48 -10.29 -0.33
C ILE A 224 17.78 -10.41 -1.68
N ASN A 225 16.88 -9.49 -2.01
CA ASN A 225 16.08 -9.55 -3.22
C ASN A 225 16.46 -8.46 -4.22
N ASP A 226 16.89 -8.86 -5.43
CA ASP A 226 17.18 -7.92 -6.51
C ASP A 226 15.94 -7.07 -6.87
N HIS A 227 16.11 -5.75 -6.83
CA HIS A 227 15.06 -4.76 -7.13
C HIS A 227 14.45 -4.93 -8.52
N ARG A 228 15.18 -5.54 -9.47
CA ARG A 228 14.68 -5.91 -10.80
C ARG A 228 13.42 -6.77 -10.75
N MET A 229 13.23 -7.58 -9.71
CA MET A 229 12.02 -8.38 -9.52
C MET A 229 10.78 -7.49 -9.38
N GLY A 230 10.86 -6.44 -8.57
CA GLY A 230 9.80 -5.45 -8.43
C GLY A 230 9.62 -4.62 -9.70
N ILE A 231 10.72 -4.25 -10.36
CA ILE A 231 10.71 -3.46 -11.61
C ILE A 231 9.99 -4.20 -12.74
N ASP A 232 10.24 -5.50 -12.90
CA ASP A 232 9.56 -6.33 -13.90
C ASP A 232 8.04 -6.31 -13.70
N ILE A 233 7.57 -6.59 -12.49
CA ILE A 233 6.14 -6.56 -12.19
C ILE A 233 5.55 -5.16 -12.41
N PHE A 234 6.25 -4.12 -11.97
CA PHE A 234 5.84 -2.73 -12.17
C PHE A 234 5.67 -2.38 -13.65
N ASN A 235 6.62 -2.80 -14.50
CA ASN A 235 6.63 -2.49 -15.92
C ASN A 235 5.66 -3.35 -16.74
N ASN A 236 5.47 -4.62 -16.38
CA ASN A 236 4.69 -5.57 -17.18
C ASN A 236 3.22 -5.69 -16.80
N MET A 237 2.80 -5.15 -15.64
CA MET A 237 1.40 -5.10 -15.26
C MET A 237 0.69 -3.94 -15.98
N ALA A 238 -0.47 -4.20 -16.61
CA ALA A 238 -1.25 -3.22 -17.38
C ALA A 238 -2.00 -2.17 -16.53
N ILE A 239 -1.41 -1.78 -15.40
CA ILE A 239 -1.87 -0.68 -14.57
C ILE A 239 -1.25 0.62 -15.13
N PRO A 240 -2.04 1.66 -15.45
CA PRO A 240 -1.52 2.95 -15.89
C PRO A 240 -0.55 3.56 -14.88
N ASP A 241 0.45 4.31 -15.33
CA ASP A 241 1.42 4.98 -14.44
C ASP A 241 0.75 5.95 -13.45
N SER A 242 -0.42 6.48 -13.82
CA SER A 242 -1.24 7.32 -12.92
C SER A 242 -1.91 6.54 -11.78
N GLN A 243 -1.84 5.21 -11.79
CA GLN A 243 -2.42 4.27 -10.83
C GLN A 243 -1.37 3.37 -10.15
N LYS A 244 -0.08 3.54 -10.45
CA LYS A 244 0.99 2.78 -9.80
C LYS A 244 2.18 3.63 -9.43
N ALA A 245 2.86 3.32 -8.34
CA ALA A 245 4.11 3.97 -7.96
C ALA A 245 5.18 2.95 -7.54
N TYR A 246 6.43 3.27 -7.86
CA TYR A 246 7.58 2.52 -7.42
C TYR A 246 8.32 3.34 -6.36
N TYR A 247 8.48 2.77 -5.18
CA TYR A 247 9.15 3.38 -4.03
C TYR A 247 10.52 2.74 -3.87
N ASN A 248 11.58 3.55 -3.91
CA ASN A 248 12.90 3.16 -3.39
C ASN A 248 13.11 3.85 -2.06
N VAL A 249 13.10 3.09 -0.96
CA VAL A 249 13.23 3.61 0.40
C VAL A 249 14.71 3.66 0.77
N VAL A 250 15.22 4.85 1.05
CA VAL A 250 16.60 5.11 1.44
C VAL A 250 16.71 5.09 2.97
N PRO A 251 17.82 4.58 3.54
CA PRO A 251 18.02 4.61 4.98
C PRO A 251 18.02 6.05 5.52
N GLY A 252 17.31 6.24 6.63
CA GLY A 252 17.33 7.45 7.44
C GLY A 252 18.08 7.19 8.75
N THR A 253 17.39 7.39 9.88
CA THR A 253 17.91 6.98 11.19
C THR A 253 17.93 5.45 11.35
N TYR A 254 17.07 4.75 10.60
CA TYR A 254 16.85 3.31 10.67
C TYR A 254 17.23 2.64 9.35
N PRO A 255 17.74 1.40 9.39
CA PRO A 255 18.13 0.68 8.20
C PRO A 255 16.92 0.39 7.31
N ALA A 256 17.07 0.68 6.03
CA ALA A 256 16.10 0.36 5.00
C ALA A 256 16.57 -0.91 4.29
N ASP A 257 16.37 -2.06 4.94
CA ASP A 257 16.83 -3.37 4.48
C ASP A 257 15.67 -4.36 4.23
N HIS A 258 16.03 -5.61 3.89
CA HIS A 258 15.08 -6.69 3.63
C HIS A 258 14.22 -7.10 4.85
N SER A 259 14.52 -6.63 6.06
CA SER A 259 13.74 -6.97 7.25
C SER A 259 12.49 -6.10 7.41
N VAL A 260 12.27 -5.13 6.51
CA VAL A 260 11.15 -4.20 6.57
C VAL A 260 9.97 -4.72 5.72
N PRO A 261 8.78 -4.93 6.29
CA PRO A 261 8.36 -4.63 7.66
C PRO A 261 8.72 -5.73 8.66
N SER A 262 8.89 -5.36 9.93
CA SER A 262 9.09 -6.27 11.06
C SER A 262 8.35 -5.79 12.31
N ASP A 263 8.26 -6.65 13.32
CA ASP A 263 7.67 -6.37 14.65
C ASP A 263 8.64 -5.70 15.64
N ARG A 264 9.65 -5.01 15.12
CA ARG A 264 10.45 -4.08 15.93
C ARG A 264 9.56 -2.96 16.49
N PRO A 265 10.01 -2.25 17.55
CA PRO A 265 9.33 -1.04 17.99
C PRO A 265 9.13 -0.08 16.82
N VAL A 266 7.88 0.36 16.64
CA VAL A 266 7.49 1.23 15.53
C VAL A 266 8.32 2.51 15.54
N ASN A 267 8.89 2.85 14.40
CA ASN A 267 9.70 4.04 14.24
C ASN A 267 9.31 4.83 12.97
N GLU A 268 10.10 5.86 12.63
CA GLU A 268 9.83 6.72 11.46
C GLU A 268 9.79 5.95 10.13
N LEU A 269 10.57 4.88 9.97
CA LEU A 269 10.58 4.06 8.76
C LEU A 269 9.26 3.29 8.66
N ASP A 270 8.76 2.74 9.77
CA ASP A 270 7.47 2.04 9.79
C ASP A 270 6.30 3.00 9.54
N HIS A 271 6.28 4.15 10.23
CA HIS A 271 5.22 5.14 10.07
C HIS A 271 5.23 5.79 8.69
N LEU A 272 6.36 6.37 8.27
CA LEU A 272 6.42 7.25 7.12
C LEU A 272 6.72 6.51 5.80
N ALA A 273 7.44 5.39 5.84
CA ALA A 273 7.81 4.66 4.61
C ALA A 273 6.90 3.45 4.33
N VAL A 274 6.18 2.91 5.32
CA VAL A 274 5.32 1.73 5.11
C VAL A 274 3.85 2.06 5.35
N ARG A 275 3.50 2.50 6.57
CA ARG A 275 2.09 2.70 6.96
C ARG A 275 1.46 3.88 6.22
N ARG A 276 2.18 4.98 6.05
CA ARG A 276 1.67 6.17 5.37
C ARG A 276 1.36 5.94 3.88
N PRO A 277 2.27 5.38 3.06
CA PRO A 277 1.94 5.03 1.67
C PRO A 277 0.81 4.01 1.57
N LEU A 278 0.77 3.02 2.49
CA LEU A 278 -0.30 2.03 2.54
C LEU A 278 -1.66 2.69 2.81
N ASP A 279 -1.77 3.50 3.85
CA ASP A 279 -3.00 4.21 4.20
C ASP A 279 -3.46 5.11 3.05
N ALA A 280 -2.56 5.90 2.47
CA ALA A 280 -2.87 6.77 1.34
C ALA A 280 -3.38 5.96 0.12
N LEU A 281 -2.77 4.80 -0.15
CA LEU A 281 -3.17 3.90 -1.23
C LEU A 281 -4.55 3.30 -0.97
N ILE A 282 -4.83 2.91 0.28
CA ILE A 282 -6.13 2.39 0.69
C ILE A 282 -7.22 3.45 0.53
N ASP A 283 -7.00 4.67 1.04
CA ASP A 283 -7.95 5.77 0.92
C ASP A 283 -8.26 6.05 -0.56
N TYR A 284 -7.22 6.19 -1.39
CA TYR A 284 -7.42 6.42 -2.81
C TYR A 284 -8.20 5.30 -3.51
N THR A 285 -7.95 4.04 -3.11
CA THR A 285 -8.59 2.87 -3.74
C THR A 285 -10.04 2.70 -3.31
N PHE A 286 -10.37 2.96 -2.04
CA PHE A 286 -11.69 2.63 -1.48
C PHE A 286 -12.62 3.83 -1.31
N ASN A 287 -12.10 5.05 -1.48
CA ASN A 287 -12.81 6.32 -1.34
C ASN A 287 -12.73 7.16 -2.64
N ILE A 288 -13.06 6.53 -3.79
CA ILE A 288 -12.90 7.10 -5.13
C ILE A 288 -13.69 8.41 -5.35
N SER A 289 -14.82 8.58 -4.65
CA SER A 289 -15.67 9.76 -4.78
C SER A 289 -15.19 10.99 -4.00
N ASP A 290 -14.28 10.83 -3.03
CA ASP A 290 -13.79 11.91 -2.16
C ASP A 290 -12.39 11.60 -1.61
N PRO A 291 -11.36 11.46 -2.45
CA PRO A 291 -10.02 11.11 -1.98
C PRO A 291 -9.41 12.28 -1.20
N CYS A 292 -8.92 12.01 0.01
CA CYS A 292 -8.26 12.98 0.89
C CYS A 292 -6.86 13.42 0.43
N GLY A 293 -6.63 13.46 -0.89
CA GLY A 293 -5.29 13.58 -1.46
C GLY A 293 -4.51 12.25 -1.44
N GLY A 294 -5.15 11.12 -1.13
CA GLY A 294 -4.52 9.80 -1.07
C GLY A 294 -3.74 9.45 -2.34
N LYS A 295 -4.26 9.80 -3.52
CA LYS A 295 -3.51 9.67 -4.78
C LYS A 295 -2.20 10.46 -4.76
N SER A 296 -2.30 11.73 -4.39
CA SER A 296 -1.15 12.64 -4.39
C SER A 296 -0.05 12.14 -3.45
N TYR A 297 -0.41 11.61 -2.28
CA TYR A 297 0.54 10.96 -1.39
C TYR A 297 1.04 9.62 -1.93
N ALA A 298 0.15 8.65 -2.14
CA ALA A 298 0.49 7.26 -2.44
C ALA A 298 1.13 7.05 -3.82
N LEU A 299 0.72 7.83 -4.82
CA LEU A 299 1.08 7.58 -6.21
C LEU A 299 1.93 8.70 -6.81
N ASP A 300 1.79 9.93 -6.32
CA ASP A 300 2.54 11.07 -6.84
C ASP A 300 3.68 11.52 -5.88
N GLY A 301 3.77 10.94 -4.68
CA GLY A 301 4.79 11.27 -3.68
C GLY A 301 4.69 12.68 -3.09
N GLN A 302 3.55 13.35 -3.23
CA GLN A 302 3.33 14.68 -2.68
C GLN A 302 3.19 14.61 -1.17
N GLY A 303 3.90 15.48 -0.45
CA GLY A 303 3.84 15.55 1.01
C GLY A 303 4.57 14.42 1.74
N ASP A 304 5.22 13.51 1.01
CA ASP A 304 6.15 12.57 1.60
C ASP A 304 7.39 13.30 2.12
N ARG A 305 7.64 13.13 3.42
CA ARG A 305 8.80 13.71 4.13
C ARG A 305 9.86 12.67 4.47
N PHE A 306 9.62 11.41 4.10
CA PHE A 306 10.58 10.34 4.33
C PHE A 306 11.62 10.30 3.22
N GLN A 307 12.80 9.74 3.51
CA GLN A 307 13.86 9.58 2.54
C GLN A 307 13.53 8.41 1.61
N HIS A 308 12.66 8.64 0.63
CA HIS A 308 12.43 7.69 -0.46
C HIS A 308 12.30 8.43 -1.78
N THR A 309 12.50 7.70 -2.87
CA THR A 309 12.20 8.17 -4.21
C THR A 309 10.94 7.49 -4.72
N VAL A 310 9.93 8.28 -5.10
CA VAL A 310 8.75 7.81 -5.82
C VAL A 310 8.97 8.03 -7.31
N THR A 311 8.88 6.98 -8.13
CA THR A 311 9.11 7.07 -9.58
C THR A 311 8.13 6.22 -10.38
N LYS A 312 7.98 6.59 -11.66
CA LYS A 312 7.26 5.84 -12.70
C LYS A 312 8.22 5.13 -13.67
N ASN A 313 9.51 5.44 -13.58
CA ASN A 313 10.55 4.90 -14.45
C ASN A 313 11.64 4.28 -13.55
N PRO A 314 11.33 3.20 -12.82
CA PRO A 314 12.29 2.64 -11.89
C PRO A 314 13.44 1.98 -12.66
N SER A 315 14.64 2.12 -12.09
CA SER A 315 15.86 1.49 -12.58
C SER A 315 16.54 0.75 -11.42
N PRO A 316 17.33 -0.30 -11.71
CA PRO A 316 18.05 -0.99 -10.66
C PRO A 316 19.08 -0.08 -10.00
N VAL A 317 19.14 -0.11 -8.67
CA VAL A 317 20.05 0.74 -7.88
C VAL A 317 21.45 0.13 -7.69
N ALA A 318 21.57 -1.19 -7.88
CA ALA A 318 22.82 -1.93 -7.74
C ALA A 318 22.97 -3.05 -8.78
N ALA A 319 24.20 -3.56 -8.92
CA ALA A 319 24.49 -4.75 -9.72
C ALA A 319 23.81 -5.98 -9.11
N GLU A 320 23.32 -6.90 -9.94
CA GLU A 320 22.60 -8.09 -9.47
C GLU A 320 23.45 -8.99 -8.56
N SER A 321 24.78 -8.96 -8.70
CA SER A 321 25.74 -9.68 -7.86
C SER A 321 25.74 -9.23 -6.39
N THR A 322 25.08 -8.12 -6.07
CA THR A 322 24.90 -7.63 -4.70
C THR A 322 23.88 -8.45 -3.92
N TYR A 323 22.92 -9.06 -4.62
CA TYR A 323 21.76 -9.68 -4.01
C TYR A 323 21.95 -11.19 -3.85
N GLN A 324 21.49 -11.73 -2.72
CA GLN A 324 21.42 -13.18 -2.51
C GLN A 324 20.58 -13.88 -3.58
N TRP A 325 19.48 -13.25 -3.99
CA TRP A 325 18.60 -13.71 -5.06
C TRP A 325 18.69 -12.73 -6.23
N PRO A 326 19.62 -12.97 -7.20
CA PRO A 326 19.76 -12.10 -8.36
C PRO A 326 18.62 -12.31 -9.36
N TRP A 327 18.34 -11.30 -10.17
CA TRP A 327 17.35 -11.38 -11.25
C TRP A 327 17.64 -12.51 -12.26
N SER A 328 18.89 -12.68 -12.66
CA SER A 328 19.31 -13.65 -13.68
C SER A 328 19.23 -15.13 -13.25
N SER A 329 18.94 -15.41 -11.98
CA SER A 329 18.91 -16.77 -11.43
C SER A 329 17.99 -17.71 -12.21
N TYR A 330 18.40 -18.97 -12.39
CA TYR A 330 17.57 -20.02 -13.01
C TYR A 330 16.27 -20.31 -12.29
N SER A 331 16.19 -19.96 -11.01
CA SER A 331 14.96 -20.06 -10.21
C SER A 331 13.98 -18.92 -10.47
N ASN A 332 14.38 -17.83 -11.14
CA ASN A 332 13.48 -16.75 -11.51
C ASN A 332 12.69 -17.15 -12.76
N PRO A 333 11.36 -17.39 -12.67
CA PRO A 333 10.56 -17.77 -13.82
C PRO A 333 10.28 -16.61 -14.78
N ARG A 334 10.64 -15.38 -14.41
CA ARG A 334 10.35 -14.16 -15.18
C ARG A 334 11.59 -13.46 -15.77
N ARG A 335 12.78 -14.09 -15.66
CA ARG A 335 14.03 -13.55 -16.23
C ARG A 335 14.03 -13.50 -17.76
#